data_AF-A0A7S0SC44-F1
#
_entry.id   AF-A0A7S0SC44-F1
#
_cell.length_a   1.000
_cell.length_b   1.000
_cell.length_c   1.000
_cell.angle_alpha   90.00
_cell.angle_beta   90.00
_cell.angle_gamma   90.00
#
_symmetry.space_group_name_H-M   'P 1'
#
loop_
_entity.id
_entity.type
_entity.pdbx_description
1 polymer ?
#
loop_
_entity_poly.entity_id
_entity_poly.type
_entity_poly.pdbx_seq_one_letter_code
_entity_poly.pdbx_strand_id
1 'polypeptide(L)'
;VVIKGGIDAMAATDAAVPIALAAATLSALWRCVVFDAKNCAHFLAAGGMESLLNLLQTCHPTLRPVLLSVTADILENPKTHLFFHEWRSAGCATAAPAPVPAGTQGVTLVLNLWRTEEFKTGVVRGDGVIANATRPLAGTLDAAKPSGEALGGTYTMLSKARAAEAERTAEAARRGVDGIMSRVFAVCSLLGFDNLRRSAAHADALTLLTVERYVDFKEGEVWEDTRAVFEAEGMVPTGRDRQAIAEAIATAHATAGALAESQRVMVAVQVAAAAAAEAEYYVEMRRQHATEADARTYKKDRSSLTMKERLGIKLKKEEMLARSFRPSEEDGDARGERKGGSEQHN
;
A
#
# COMPACT_ATOMS: atom_id res chain seq x y z
N VAL A 1 1.35 17.67 -24.28
CA VAL A 1 1.00 18.87 -23.47
C VAL A 1 -0.50 19.06 -23.32
N VAL A 2 -1.28 19.25 -24.39
CA VAL A 2 -2.75 19.48 -24.29
C VAL A 2 -3.49 18.31 -23.62
N ILE A 3 -3.22 17.06 -24.02
CA ILE A 3 -3.85 15.87 -23.42
C ILE A 3 -3.50 15.75 -21.93
N LYS A 4 -2.23 16.00 -21.56
CA LYS A 4 -1.80 16.01 -20.15
C LYS A 4 -2.56 17.09 -19.35
N GLY A 5 -2.66 18.31 -19.87
CA GLY A 5 -3.42 19.38 -19.23
C GLY A 5 -4.90 19.02 -19.01
N GLY A 6 -5.51 18.28 -19.94
CA GLY A 6 -6.85 17.72 -19.76
C GLY A 6 -6.92 16.69 -18.62
N ILE A 7 -5.92 15.82 -18.49
CA ILE A 7 -5.81 14.84 -17.39
C ILE A 7 -5.62 15.54 -16.04
N ASP A 8 -4.72 16.52 -15.98
CA ASP A 8 -4.47 17.30 -14.75
C ASP A 8 -5.72 18.09 -14.34
N ALA A 9 -6.43 18.68 -15.31
CA ALA A 9 -7.71 19.35 -15.05
C ALA A 9 -8.74 18.38 -14.46
N MET A 10 -8.85 17.16 -15.02
CA MET A 10 -9.74 16.12 -14.46
C MET A 10 -9.35 15.73 -13.04
N ALA A 11 -8.05 15.63 -12.73
CA ALA A 11 -7.59 15.27 -11.39
C ALA A 11 -7.84 16.41 -10.37
N ALA A 12 -7.87 17.67 -10.82
CA ALA A 12 -8.13 18.83 -9.98
C ALA A 12 -9.63 19.09 -9.72
N THR A 13 -10.51 18.74 -10.67
CA THR A 13 -11.97 18.79 -10.48
C THR A 13 -12.48 17.47 -9.90
N ASP A 14 -12.65 17.43 -8.58
CA ASP A 14 -13.29 16.30 -7.88
C ASP A 14 -14.75 16.07 -8.35
N ALA A 15 -15.18 14.79 -8.34
CA ALA A 15 -16.50 14.15 -8.50
C ALA A 15 -17.55 14.67 -9.53
N ALA A 16 -17.39 15.86 -10.11
CA ALA A 16 -18.36 16.58 -10.92
C ALA A 16 -17.93 16.76 -12.39
N VAL A 17 -16.83 16.13 -12.81
CA VAL A 17 -16.38 16.17 -14.21
C VAL A 17 -17.47 15.58 -15.10
N PRO A 18 -17.92 16.30 -16.15
CA PRO A 18 -18.83 15.74 -17.12
C PRO A 18 -18.21 14.46 -17.70
N ILE A 19 -18.90 13.33 -17.56
CA ILE A 19 -18.46 12.01 -18.07
C ILE A 19 -18.02 12.11 -19.54
N ALA A 20 -18.64 13.00 -20.32
CA ALA A 20 -18.29 13.29 -21.70
C ALA A 20 -16.88 13.89 -21.88
N LEU A 21 -16.43 14.79 -21.00
CA LEU A 21 -15.09 15.38 -21.05
C LEU A 21 -14.03 14.32 -20.72
N ALA A 22 -14.31 13.50 -19.70
CA ALA A 22 -13.42 12.40 -19.33
C ALA A 22 -13.31 11.36 -20.45
N ALA A 23 -14.44 10.93 -21.01
CA ALA A 23 -14.46 9.99 -22.13
C ALA A 23 -13.74 10.54 -23.37
N ALA A 24 -13.96 11.81 -23.73
CA ALA A 24 -13.28 12.44 -24.87
C ALA A 24 -11.76 12.55 -24.66
N THR A 25 -11.33 12.95 -23.47
CA THR A 25 -9.89 13.09 -23.14
C THR A 25 -9.19 11.74 -23.13
N LEU A 26 -9.82 10.71 -22.54
CA LEU A 26 -9.29 9.35 -22.51
C LEU A 26 -9.30 8.71 -23.90
N SER A 27 -10.32 8.97 -24.72
CA SER A 27 -10.35 8.49 -26.11
C SER A 27 -9.27 9.15 -26.96
N ALA A 28 -9.04 10.46 -26.79
CA ALA A 28 -7.96 11.17 -27.47
C ALA A 28 -6.58 10.67 -27.01
N LEU A 29 -6.39 10.42 -25.71
CA LEU A 29 -5.18 9.81 -25.18
C LEU A 29 -4.93 8.44 -25.82
N TRP A 30 -5.94 7.57 -25.83
CA TRP A 30 -5.82 6.24 -26.40
C TRP A 30 -5.50 6.27 -27.90
N ARG A 31 -6.22 7.09 -28.70
CA ARG A 31 -6.01 7.15 -30.15
C ARG A 31 -4.71 7.84 -30.56
N CYS A 32 -4.27 8.87 -29.83
CA CYS A 32 -3.16 9.73 -30.27
C CYS A 32 -1.82 9.41 -29.58
N VAL A 33 -1.85 8.83 -28.38
CA VAL A 33 -0.64 8.61 -27.57
C VAL A 33 -0.26 7.13 -27.54
N VAL A 34 -1.21 6.22 -27.31
CA VAL A 34 -0.91 4.78 -27.16
C VAL A 34 -0.37 4.18 -28.47
N PHE A 35 -1.00 4.49 -29.60
CA PHE A 35 -0.63 3.91 -30.90
C PHE A 35 0.58 4.56 -31.58
N ASP A 36 1.08 5.70 -31.09
CA ASP A 36 2.25 6.38 -31.67
C ASP A 36 3.37 6.49 -30.64
N ALA A 37 4.45 5.73 -30.87
CA ALA A 37 5.61 5.68 -29.99
C ALA A 37 6.26 7.06 -29.76
N LYS A 38 6.22 7.98 -30.75
CA LYS A 38 6.77 9.34 -30.60
C LYS A 38 5.91 10.17 -29.66
N ASN A 39 4.60 10.14 -29.86
CA ASN A 39 3.66 10.87 -29.00
C ASN A 39 3.66 10.29 -27.59
N CYS A 40 3.75 8.97 -27.45
CA CYS A 40 3.94 8.29 -26.16
C CYS A 40 5.20 8.79 -25.45
N ALA A 41 6.35 8.84 -26.13
CA ALA A 41 7.59 9.36 -25.55
C ALA A 41 7.45 10.83 -25.12
N HIS A 42 6.84 11.69 -25.95
CA HIS A 42 6.59 13.10 -25.58
C HIS A 42 5.61 13.24 -24.41
N PHE A 43 4.62 12.37 -24.32
CA PHE A 43 3.68 12.33 -23.21
C PHE A 43 4.37 11.92 -21.91
N LEU A 44 5.17 10.85 -21.94
CA LEU A 44 5.94 10.36 -20.79
C LEU A 44 6.99 11.38 -20.32
N ALA A 45 7.75 11.96 -21.24
CA ALA A 45 8.73 13.00 -20.94
C ALA A 45 8.11 14.25 -20.28
N ALA A 46 6.83 14.52 -20.56
CA ALA A 46 6.08 15.58 -19.93
C ALA A 46 5.50 15.21 -18.55
N GLY A 47 5.78 14.02 -18.01
CA GLY A 47 5.19 13.52 -16.75
C GLY A 47 3.80 12.91 -16.93
N GLY A 48 3.46 12.41 -18.12
CA GLY A 48 2.13 11.89 -18.42
C GLY A 48 1.73 10.65 -17.62
N MET A 49 2.68 9.76 -17.31
CA MET A 49 2.43 8.58 -16.45
C MET A 49 2.04 9.00 -15.03
N GLU A 50 2.74 10.00 -14.47
CA GLU A 50 2.41 10.54 -13.15
C GLU A 50 1.00 11.14 -13.11
N SER A 51 0.64 11.94 -14.12
CA SER A 51 -0.72 12.48 -14.23
C SER A 51 -1.79 11.39 -14.31
N LEU A 52 -1.52 10.29 -15.02
CA LEU A 52 -2.47 9.17 -15.11
C LEU A 52 -2.65 8.45 -13.78
N LEU A 53 -1.57 8.19 -13.05
CA LEU A 53 -1.61 7.52 -11.76
C LEU A 53 -2.25 8.41 -10.67
N ASN A 54 -1.97 9.71 -10.71
CA ASN A 54 -2.64 10.69 -9.85
C ASN A 54 -4.15 10.73 -10.12
N LEU A 55 -4.55 10.76 -11.40
CA LEU A 55 -5.96 10.68 -11.78
C LEU A 55 -6.58 9.34 -11.35
N LEU A 56 -5.87 8.22 -11.50
CA LEU A 56 -6.37 6.92 -11.06
C LEU A 56 -6.67 6.90 -9.55
N GLN A 57 -5.87 7.61 -8.75
CA GLN A 57 -6.05 7.74 -7.31
C GLN A 57 -7.28 8.59 -6.94
N THR A 58 -7.57 9.67 -7.66
CA THR A 58 -8.64 10.64 -7.30
C THR A 58 -9.93 10.50 -8.12
N CYS A 59 -9.91 9.78 -9.23
CA CYS A 59 -11.08 9.69 -10.12
C CYS A 59 -12.25 8.89 -9.54
N HIS A 60 -13.44 9.19 -10.09
CA HIS A 60 -14.65 8.43 -9.83
C HIS A 60 -14.46 6.94 -10.20
N PRO A 61 -14.98 5.98 -9.40
CA PRO A 61 -14.77 4.55 -9.61
C PRO A 61 -15.08 4.03 -11.03
N THR A 62 -16.00 4.66 -11.75
CA THR A 62 -16.36 4.29 -13.13
C THR A 62 -15.25 4.54 -14.16
N LEU A 63 -14.32 5.45 -13.89
CA LEU A 63 -13.20 5.77 -14.80
C LEU A 63 -11.98 4.88 -14.60
N ARG A 64 -11.86 4.26 -13.41
CA ARG A 64 -10.71 3.41 -13.03
C ARG A 64 -10.44 2.27 -14.02
N PRO A 65 -11.44 1.52 -14.53
CA PRO A 65 -11.20 0.49 -15.53
C PRO A 65 -10.58 1.06 -16.82
N VAL A 66 -11.10 2.18 -17.33
CA VAL A 66 -10.59 2.77 -18.58
C VAL A 66 -9.16 3.26 -18.38
N LEU A 67 -8.86 3.90 -17.25
CA LEU A 67 -7.52 4.36 -16.90
C LEU A 67 -6.52 3.22 -16.75
N LEU A 68 -6.92 2.12 -16.09
CA LEU A 68 -6.08 0.92 -15.97
C LEU A 68 -5.80 0.29 -17.34
N SER A 69 -6.79 0.24 -18.24
CA SER A 69 -6.57 -0.23 -19.62
C SER A 69 -5.56 0.63 -20.37
N VAL A 70 -5.73 1.96 -20.36
CA VAL A 70 -4.78 2.86 -21.03
C VAL A 70 -3.38 2.77 -20.41
N THR A 71 -3.30 2.58 -19.10
CA THR A 71 -2.02 2.37 -18.41
C THR A 71 -1.36 1.06 -18.85
N ALA A 72 -2.13 -0.03 -18.92
CA ALA A 72 -1.65 -1.31 -19.44
C ALA A 72 -1.13 -1.18 -20.88
N ASP A 73 -1.87 -0.51 -21.76
CA ASP A 73 -1.46 -0.33 -23.15
C ASP A 73 -0.15 0.47 -23.28
N ILE A 74 0.08 1.47 -22.41
CA ILE A 74 1.36 2.20 -22.36
C ILE A 74 2.50 1.27 -21.87
N LEU A 75 2.20 0.42 -20.87
CA LEU A 75 3.15 -0.53 -20.28
C LEU A 75 3.51 -1.70 -21.19
N GLU A 76 2.81 -1.91 -22.32
CA GLU A 76 3.24 -2.86 -23.36
C GLU A 76 4.67 -2.60 -23.83
N ASN A 77 5.10 -1.33 -23.80
CA ASN A 77 6.49 -0.98 -24.06
C ASN A 77 7.32 -1.03 -22.76
N PRO A 78 8.31 -1.94 -22.63
CA PRO A 78 9.10 -2.10 -21.41
C PRO A 78 9.89 -0.85 -20.99
N LYS A 79 10.20 0.04 -21.95
CA LYS A 79 10.90 1.31 -21.64
C LYS A 79 10.07 2.23 -20.76
N THR A 80 8.76 2.01 -20.69
CA THR A 80 7.83 2.85 -19.94
C THR A 80 7.70 2.43 -18.47
N HIS A 81 8.16 1.21 -18.13
CA HIS A 81 8.04 0.64 -16.78
C HIS A 81 8.77 1.48 -15.72
N LEU A 82 9.88 2.11 -16.09
CA LEU A 82 10.64 3.00 -15.20
C LEU A 82 9.77 4.16 -14.68
N PHE A 83 9.01 4.81 -15.57
CA PHE A 83 8.13 5.92 -15.17
C PHE A 83 7.00 5.47 -14.23
N PHE A 84 6.58 4.21 -14.32
CA PHE A 84 5.60 3.63 -13.40
C PHE A 84 6.22 3.36 -12.01
N HIS A 85 7.43 2.80 -11.98
CA HIS A 85 8.14 2.52 -10.72
C HIS A 85 8.67 3.77 -10.02
N GLU A 86 8.95 4.84 -10.75
CA GLU A 86 9.36 6.14 -10.20
C GLU A 86 8.22 6.87 -9.51
N TRP A 87 6.97 6.62 -9.91
CA TRP A 87 5.81 7.30 -9.35
C TRP A 87 5.64 7.04 -7.85
N ARG A 88 5.27 8.09 -7.12
CA ARG A 88 4.90 8.06 -5.72
C ARG A 88 3.60 8.83 -5.55
N SER A 89 2.68 8.33 -4.72
CA SER A 89 1.45 9.04 -4.43
C SER A 89 1.76 10.39 -3.80
N ALA A 90 1.23 11.45 -4.41
CA ALA A 90 1.17 12.75 -3.75
C ALA A 90 0.23 12.61 -2.54
N GLY A 91 0.67 13.07 -1.37
CA GLY A 91 -0.20 13.12 -0.20
C GLY A 91 -1.45 13.92 -0.53
N CYS A 92 -2.61 13.26 -0.45
CA CYS A 92 -3.87 13.90 -0.78
C CYS A 92 -4.20 14.93 0.31
N ALA A 93 -4.21 16.22 -0.06
CA ALA A 93 -4.59 17.31 0.85
C ALA A 93 -6.12 17.48 0.99
N THR A 94 -6.92 16.69 0.26
CA THR A 94 -8.38 16.78 0.29
C THR A 94 -8.99 15.80 1.29
N ALA A 95 -10.09 16.22 1.95
CA ALA A 95 -10.75 15.55 3.08
C ALA A 95 -11.44 14.20 2.78
N ALA A 96 -11.39 13.69 1.53
CA ALA A 96 -11.90 12.37 1.19
C ALA A 96 -10.83 11.30 1.53
N PRO A 97 -11.23 10.10 2.01
CA PRO A 97 -10.28 9.02 2.27
C PRO A 97 -9.67 8.58 0.92
N ALA A 98 -8.47 9.08 0.63
CA ALA A 98 -7.70 8.61 -0.51
C ALA A 98 -7.43 7.12 -0.35
N PRO A 99 -7.49 6.31 -1.43
CA PRO A 99 -7.30 4.86 -1.34
C PRO A 99 -5.90 4.45 -0.87
N VAL A 100 -4.98 5.40 -0.74
CA VAL A 100 -3.56 5.13 -0.50
C VAL A 100 -2.90 6.27 0.32
N PRO A 101 -2.05 5.96 1.32
CA PRO A 101 -1.22 6.94 2.03
C PRO A 101 -0.23 7.66 1.09
N ALA A 102 0.29 8.81 1.52
CA ALA A 102 1.33 9.56 0.81
C ALA A 102 2.64 8.75 0.66
N GLY A 103 3.33 8.89 -0.48
CA GLY A 103 4.61 8.22 -0.74
C GLY A 103 4.51 6.76 -1.18
N THR A 104 3.31 6.30 -1.53
CA THR A 104 3.05 4.91 -1.92
C THR A 104 3.39 4.67 -3.39
N GLN A 105 3.87 3.48 -3.71
CA GLN A 105 4.28 3.10 -5.07
C GLN A 105 3.07 2.82 -5.98
N GLY A 106 3.27 2.94 -7.30
CA GLY A 106 2.23 2.66 -8.30
C GLY A 106 1.69 1.23 -8.23
N VAL A 107 2.56 0.26 -7.92
CA VAL A 107 2.19 -1.14 -7.72
C VAL A 107 1.18 -1.28 -6.58
N THR A 108 1.47 -0.69 -5.42
CA THR A 108 0.59 -0.72 -4.25
C THR A 108 -0.75 -0.03 -4.52
N LEU A 109 -0.78 1.05 -5.31
CA LEU A 109 -2.03 1.70 -5.76
C LEU A 109 -2.90 0.71 -6.55
N VAL A 110 -2.32 0.04 -7.55
CA VAL A 110 -3.03 -0.92 -8.41
C VAL A 110 -3.51 -2.13 -7.59
N LEU A 111 -2.70 -2.64 -6.67
CA LEU A 111 -3.09 -3.73 -5.76
C LEU A 111 -4.18 -3.32 -4.77
N ASN A 112 -4.19 -2.06 -4.30
CA ASN A 112 -5.30 -1.55 -3.48
C ASN A 112 -6.62 -1.50 -4.24
N LEU A 113 -6.60 -1.23 -5.55
CA LEU A 113 -7.81 -1.32 -6.39
C LEU A 113 -8.30 -2.76 -6.46
N TRP A 114 -7.40 -3.74 -6.58
CA TRP A 114 -7.75 -5.15 -6.50
C TRP A 114 -8.37 -5.51 -5.15
N ARG A 115 -7.74 -5.13 -4.03
CA ARG A 115 -8.29 -5.37 -2.67
C ARG A 115 -9.66 -4.75 -2.45
N THR A 116 -9.89 -3.58 -3.04
CA THR A 116 -11.20 -2.91 -2.97
C THR A 116 -12.27 -3.76 -3.66
N GLU A 117 -11.94 -4.41 -4.77
CA GLU A 117 -12.84 -5.34 -5.44
C GLU A 117 -12.98 -6.65 -4.66
N GLU A 118 -11.89 -7.22 -4.14
CA GLU A 118 -11.93 -8.42 -3.28
C GLU A 118 -12.83 -8.22 -2.05
N PHE A 119 -12.79 -7.03 -1.46
CA PHE A 119 -13.64 -6.67 -0.32
C PHE A 119 -15.12 -6.59 -0.71
N LYS A 120 -15.43 -6.06 -1.91
CA LYS A 120 -16.82 -5.98 -2.41
C LYS A 120 -17.38 -7.37 -2.73
N THR A 121 -16.56 -8.25 -3.30
CA THR A 121 -16.96 -9.59 -3.72
C THR A 121 -16.82 -10.63 -2.61
N GLY A 122 -16.10 -10.32 -1.52
CA GLY A 122 -15.85 -11.26 -0.42
C GLY A 122 -14.89 -12.39 -0.80
N VAL A 123 -13.93 -12.11 -1.69
CA VAL A 123 -12.92 -13.07 -2.18
C VAL A 123 -11.93 -13.48 -1.09
N VAL A 124 -11.55 -12.53 -0.24
CA VAL A 124 -10.57 -12.71 0.83
C VAL A 124 -11.26 -12.63 2.18
N ARG A 125 -10.96 -13.56 3.09
CA ARG A 125 -11.38 -13.47 4.49
C ARG A 125 -10.57 -12.37 5.17
N GLY A 126 -11.06 -11.83 6.29
CA GLY A 126 -10.38 -10.74 7.02
C GLY A 126 -8.93 -11.01 7.47
N ASP A 127 -8.44 -12.25 7.30
CA ASP A 127 -7.08 -12.73 7.55
C ASP A 127 -6.14 -12.67 6.32
N GLY A 128 -6.64 -12.31 5.13
CA GLY A 128 -5.83 -12.25 3.90
C GLY A 128 -5.80 -13.54 3.08
N VAL A 129 -6.53 -14.59 3.51
CA VAL A 129 -6.59 -15.88 2.82
C VAL A 129 -7.85 -15.96 1.94
N ILE A 130 -7.74 -16.60 0.78
CA ILE A 130 -8.88 -16.83 -0.12
C ILE A 130 -10.00 -17.58 0.62
N ALA A 131 -11.22 -17.04 0.54
CA ALA A 131 -12.37 -17.51 1.29
C ALA A 131 -12.95 -18.82 0.72
N ASN A 132 -12.91 -18.96 -0.60
CA ASN A 132 -13.55 -20.03 -1.37
C ASN A 132 -12.56 -20.66 -2.36
N ALA A 133 -12.31 -21.97 -2.23
CA ALA A 133 -11.42 -22.69 -3.14
C ALA A 133 -12.10 -23.18 -4.43
N THR A 134 -13.45 -23.22 -4.47
CA THR A 134 -14.19 -23.68 -5.67
C THR A 134 -14.47 -22.53 -6.64
N ARG A 135 -14.80 -21.35 -6.12
CA ARG A 135 -14.92 -20.10 -6.89
C ARG A 135 -14.11 -18.98 -6.24
N PRO A 136 -12.79 -18.94 -6.48
CA PRO A 136 -11.89 -18.02 -5.80
C PRO A 136 -12.11 -16.55 -6.18
N LEU A 137 -12.72 -16.21 -7.32
CA LEU A 137 -12.98 -14.80 -7.70
C LEU A 137 -14.40 -14.35 -7.37
N ALA A 138 -15.35 -15.28 -7.24
CA ALA A 138 -16.73 -14.99 -6.83
C ALA A 138 -16.90 -14.70 -5.32
N GLY A 139 -15.96 -15.15 -4.49
CA GLY A 139 -16.02 -15.00 -3.04
C GLY A 139 -17.14 -15.80 -2.37
N THR A 140 -17.50 -15.44 -1.14
CA THR A 140 -18.67 -16.00 -0.42
C THR A 140 -19.85 -15.03 -0.46
N LEU A 141 -20.99 -15.48 -0.99
CA LEU A 141 -22.23 -14.68 -1.16
C LEU A 141 -22.73 -14.01 0.13
N ASP A 142 -22.38 -14.53 1.31
CA ASP A 142 -22.78 -13.99 2.62
C ASP A 142 -22.01 -12.72 3.04
N ALA A 143 -20.84 -12.46 2.45
CA ALA A 143 -19.97 -11.33 2.82
C ALA A 143 -20.15 -10.10 1.90
N ALA A 144 -20.89 -10.25 0.81
CA ALA A 144 -21.24 -9.13 -0.08
C ALA A 144 -22.22 -8.20 0.67
N LYS A 145 -21.68 -7.23 1.43
CA LYS A 145 -22.48 -6.06 1.79
C LYS A 145 -22.91 -5.43 0.46
N PRO A 146 -24.22 -5.32 0.16
CA PRO A 146 -24.64 -4.51 -0.96
C PRO A 146 -24.09 -3.12 -0.65
N SER A 147 -23.10 -2.68 -1.44
CA SER A 147 -22.62 -1.31 -1.32
C SER A 147 -23.82 -0.44 -1.67
N GLY A 148 -24.47 0.10 -0.65
CA GLY A 148 -25.53 1.09 -0.75
C GLY A 148 -25.04 2.42 -1.33
N GLU A 149 -24.01 2.41 -2.19
CA GLU A 149 -23.83 3.43 -3.21
C GLU A 149 -24.74 3.09 -4.39
N ALA A 150 -26.04 3.03 -4.09
CA ALA A 150 -27.02 3.47 -5.05
C ALA A 150 -26.59 4.89 -5.45
N LEU A 151 -26.58 5.14 -6.75
CA LEU A 151 -26.30 6.42 -7.39
C LEU A 151 -27.41 7.45 -7.02
N GLY A 152 -27.57 7.73 -5.73
CA GLY A 152 -28.80 8.26 -5.11
C GLY A 152 -28.61 9.58 -4.38
N GLY A 153 -27.55 10.33 -4.64
CA GLY A 153 -27.35 11.61 -3.96
C GLY A 153 -26.24 12.45 -4.56
N THR A 154 -26.47 13.06 -5.74
CA THR A 154 -26.03 14.44 -6.12
C THR A 154 -26.28 14.82 -7.59
N TYR A 155 -27.04 14.06 -8.38
CA TYR A 155 -27.45 14.51 -9.72
C TYR A 155 -28.97 14.58 -9.84
N THR A 156 -29.57 15.57 -9.19
CA THR A 156 -30.91 16.04 -9.57
C THR A 156 -30.81 16.73 -10.94
N MET A 157 -31.68 16.29 -11.86
CA MET A 157 -31.91 16.78 -13.24
C MET A 157 -31.11 16.11 -14.38
N LEU A 158 -31.19 14.78 -14.50
CA LEU A 158 -30.99 14.10 -15.79
C LEU A 158 -32.30 13.43 -16.23
N SER A 159 -32.74 13.72 -17.45
CA SER A 159 -33.97 13.15 -18.03
C SER A 159 -33.98 11.62 -17.92
N LYS A 160 -35.11 11.02 -17.52
CA LYS A 160 -35.29 9.58 -17.29
C LYS A 160 -34.68 8.66 -18.38
N ALA A 161 -34.64 9.12 -19.63
CA ALA A 161 -34.02 8.39 -20.74
C ALA A 161 -32.49 8.25 -20.62
N ARG A 162 -31.77 9.28 -20.17
CA ARG A 162 -30.30 9.25 -19.95
C ARG A 162 -29.91 8.54 -18.65
N ALA A 163 -30.75 8.59 -17.63
CA ALA A 163 -30.56 7.78 -16.43
C ALA A 163 -30.65 6.28 -16.76
N ALA A 164 -31.64 5.88 -17.58
CA ALA A 164 -31.77 4.51 -18.07
C ALA A 164 -30.66 4.08 -19.05
N GLU A 165 -30.07 5.03 -19.78
CA GLU A 165 -28.89 4.78 -20.64
C GLU A 165 -27.63 4.61 -19.79
N ALA A 166 -27.41 5.49 -18.80
CA ALA A 166 -26.30 5.42 -17.86
C ALA A 166 -26.37 4.14 -17.00
N GLU A 167 -27.58 3.77 -16.57
CA GLU A 167 -27.88 2.52 -15.87
C GLU A 167 -27.67 1.32 -16.79
N ARG A 168 -28.07 1.36 -18.07
CA ARG A 168 -27.76 0.31 -19.06
C ARG A 168 -26.27 0.20 -19.37
N THR A 169 -25.52 1.30 -19.43
CA THR A 169 -24.06 1.26 -19.59
C THR A 169 -23.35 0.82 -18.31
N ALA A 170 -23.86 1.17 -17.14
CA ALA A 170 -23.36 0.67 -15.85
C ALA A 170 -23.72 -0.80 -15.67
N GLU A 171 -24.88 -1.25 -16.13
CA GLU A 171 -25.31 -2.64 -16.12
C GLU A 171 -24.58 -3.45 -17.20
N ALA A 172 -24.25 -2.86 -18.35
CA ALA A 172 -23.33 -3.46 -19.34
C ALA A 172 -21.89 -3.54 -18.80
N ALA A 173 -21.44 -2.53 -18.05
CA ALA A 173 -20.16 -2.56 -17.34
C ALA A 173 -20.16 -3.56 -16.16
N ARG A 174 -21.31 -3.80 -15.52
CA ARG A 174 -21.52 -4.85 -14.51
C ARG A 174 -21.64 -6.24 -15.13
N ARG A 175 -22.24 -6.36 -16.32
CA ARG A 175 -22.30 -7.60 -17.14
C ARG A 175 -20.97 -7.94 -17.79
N GLY A 176 -20.06 -6.97 -17.93
CA GLY A 176 -18.63 -7.19 -18.15
C GLY A 176 -17.95 -7.63 -16.86
N VAL A 177 -18.33 -8.80 -16.36
CA VAL A 177 -17.84 -9.44 -15.13
C VAL A 177 -16.35 -9.74 -15.31
N ASP A 178 -15.54 -8.70 -15.06
CA ASP A 178 -14.12 -8.66 -14.64
C ASP A 178 -13.48 -7.33 -15.06
N GLY A 179 -14.02 -6.21 -14.57
CA GLY A 179 -13.53 -4.90 -14.97
C GLY A 179 -12.13 -4.62 -14.44
N ILE A 180 -12.04 -4.38 -13.14
CA ILE A 180 -10.81 -3.89 -12.51
C ILE A 180 -9.80 -5.03 -12.33
N MET A 181 -10.25 -6.22 -11.88
CA MET A 181 -9.37 -7.36 -11.63
C MET A 181 -8.56 -7.77 -12.87
N SER A 182 -9.21 -7.98 -14.02
CA SER A 182 -8.50 -8.33 -15.27
C SER A 182 -7.46 -7.29 -15.69
N ARG A 183 -7.74 -6.00 -15.46
CA ARG A 183 -6.86 -4.90 -15.83
C ARG A 183 -5.70 -4.73 -14.85
N VAL A 184 -5.94 -4.95 -13.56
CA VAL A 184 -4.87 -5.05 -12.55
C VAL A 184 -3.95 -6.21 -12.92
N PHE A 185 -4.50 -7.38 -13.25
CA PHE A 185 -3.72 -8.52 -13.74
C PHE A 185 -2.89 -8.14 -14.97
N ALA A 186 -3.48 -7.47 -15.96
CA ALA A 186 -2.76 -7.03 -17.17
C ALA A 186 -1.60 -6.08 -16.84
N VAL A 187 -1.81 -5.09 -15.96
CA VAL A 187 -0.73 -4.19 -15.51
C VAL A 187 0.38 -4.99 -14.78
N CYS A 188 0.00 -5.89 -13.87
CA CYS A 188 0.98 -6.67 -13.11
C CYS A 188 1.76 -7.67 -13.99
N SER A 189 1.10 -8.29 -14.97
CA SER A 189 1.73 -9.24 -15.89
C SER A 189 2.72 -8.54 -16.83
N LEU A 190 2.41 -7.33 -17.30
CA LEU A 190 3.30 -6.51 -18.11
C LEU A 190 4.56 -6.06 -17.35
N LEU A 191 4.42 -5.68 -16.08
CA LEU A 191 5.55 -5.31 -15.20
C LEU A 191 6.39 -6.54 -14.78
N GLY A 192 5.81 -7.73 -14.86
CA GLY A 192 6.42 -8.99 -14.50
C GLY A 192 6.32 -9.27 -13.00
N PHE A 193 5.64 -10.36 -12.63
CA PHE A 193 5.41 -10.75 -11.24
C PHE A 193 6.70 -10.93 -10.42
N ASP A 194 7.78 -11.40 -11.03
CA ASP A 194 9.08 -11.54 -10.36
C ASP A 194 9.70 -10.21 -9.95
N ASN A 195 9.53 -9.17 -10.78
CA ASN A 195 10.00 -7.83 -10.47
C ASN A 195 9.16 -7.22 -9.34
N LEU A 196 7.84 -7.40 -9.43
CA LEU A 196 6.90 -6.91 -8.43
C LEU A 196 7.18 -7.55 -7.06
N ARG A 197 7.37 -8.86 -6.99
CA ARG A 197 7.71 -9.59 -5.75
C ARG A 197 8.93 -9.03 -5.02
N ARG A 198 9.95 -8.59 -5.75
CA ARG A 198 11.19 -8.05 -5.15
C ARG A 198 11.00 -6.67 -4.52
N SER A 199 10.02 -5.92 -5.00
CA SER A 199 9.74 -4.54 -4.57
C SER A 199 8.53 -4.40 -3.65
N ALA A 200 7.69 -5.43 -3.58
CA ALA A 200 6.43 -5.42 -2.87
C ALA A 200 6.61 -5.40 -1.34
N ALA A 201 5.83 -4.55 -0.68
CA ALA A 201 5.62 -4.66 0.76
C ALA A 201 4.87 -5.96 1.08
N HIS A 202 4.91 -6.41 2.35
CA HIS A 202 4.34 -7.71 2.70
C HIS A 202 2.84 -7.84 2.37
N ALA A 203 2.04 -6.80 2.64
CA ALA A 203 0.62 -6.80 2.28
C ALA A 203 0.42 -6.92 0.75
N ASP A 204 1.30 -6.30 -0.03
CA ASP A 204 1.32 -6.39 -1.50
C ASP A 204 1.71 -7.78 -1.98
N ALA A 205 2.61 -8.47 -1.28
CA ALA A 205 3.02 -9.82 -1.62
C ALA A 205 1.85 -10.83 -1.55
N LEU A 206 0.99 -10.75 -0.53
CA LEU A 206 -0.19 -11.62 -0.41
C LEU A 206 -1.18 -11.41 -1.57
N THR A 207 -1.50 -10.15 -1.87
CA THR A 207 -2.39 -9.80 -2.98
C THR A 207 -1.79 -10.20 -4.33
N LEU A 208 -0.48 -10.03 -4.51
CA LEU A 208 0.21 -10.43 -5.75
C LEU A 208 0.10 -11.93 -6.04
N LEU A 209 0.14 -12.78 -5.01
CA LEU A 209 -0.05 -14.22 -5.20
C LEU A 209 -1.44 -14.55 -5.76
N THR A 210 -2.48 -13.84 -5.29
CA THR A 210 -3.83 -13.98 -5.84
C THR A 210 -3.91 -13.46 -7.28
N VAL A 211 -3.37 -12.26 -7.53
CA VAL A 211 -3.39 -11.64 -8.87
C VAL A 211 -2.69 -12.52 -9.89
N GLU A 212 -1.54 -13.11 -9.56
CA GLU A 212 -0.78 -13.98 -10.48
C GLU A 212 -1.59 -15.19 -10.96
N ARG A 213 -2.48 -15.72 -10.12
CA ARG A 213 -3.31 -16.89 -10.42
C ARG A 213 -4.68 -16.54 -11.02
N TYR A 214 -4.93 -15.26 -11.32
CA TYR A 214 -6.21 -14.77 -11.83
C TYR A 214 -6.71 -15.52 -13.07
N VAL A 215 -5.83 -15.80 -14.05
CA VAL A 215 -6.23 -16.50 -15.29
C VAL A 215 -6.63 -17.94 -15.00
N ASP A 216 -5.86 -18.66 -14.19
CA ASP A 216 -6.14 -20.05 -13.78
C ASP A 216 -7.52 -20.13 -13.11
N PHE A 217 -7.83 -19.14 -12.26
CA PHE A 217 -9.12 -19.05 -11.57
C PHE A 217 -10.28 -18.68 -12.49
N LYS A 218 -10.06 -17.72 -13.40
CA LYS A 218 -11.10 -17.30 -14.33
C LYS A 218 -11.44 -18.41 -15.31
N GLU A 219 -10.44 -19.14 -15.78
CA GLU A 219 -10.63 -20.32 -16.62
C GLU A 219 -11.50 -21.37 -15.92
N GLY A 220 -11.19 -21.70 -14.66
CA GLY A 220 -12.00 -22.62 -13.86
C GLY A 220 -13.46 -22.18 -13.71
N GLU A 221 -13.71 -20.90 -13.41
CA GLU A 221 -15.07 -20.35 -13.30
C GLU A 221 -15.83 -20.38 -14.64
N VAL A 222 -15.16 -20.06 -15.75
CA VAL A 222 -15.77 -20.14 -17.09
C VAL A 222 -16.15 -21.58 -17.43
N TRP A 223 -15.32 -22.56 -17.06
CA TRP A 223 -15.64 -23.98 -17.26
C TRP A 223 -16.79 -24.46 -16.36
N GLU A 224 -16.87 -23.99 -15.11
CA GLU A 224 -18.02 -24.25 -14.24
C GLU A 224 -19.31 -23.65 -14.79
N ASP A 225 -19.27 -22.39 -15.24
CA ASP A 225 -20.43 -21.71 -15.84
C ASP A 225 -20.85 -22.42 -17.15
N THR A 226 -19.89 -22.84 -17.97
CA THR A 226 -20.15 -23.61 -19.20
C THR A 226 -20.82 -24.95 -18.89
N ARG A 227 -20.35 -25.66 -17.86
CA ARG A 227 -20.98 -26.90 -17.40
C ARG A 227 -22.43 -26.66 -16.94
N ALA A 228 -22.67 -25.59 -16.18
CA ALA A 228 -24.00 -25.23 -15.70
C ALA A 228 -24.95 -24.87 -16.85
N VAL A 229 -24.47 -24.18 -17.90
CA VAL A 229 -25.25 -23.89 -19.10
C VAL A 229 -25.65 -25.18 -19.82
N PHE A 230 -24.72 -26.12 -20.02
CA PHE A 230 -25.05 -27.40 -20.65
C PHE A 230 -26.09 -28.19 -19.85
N GLU A 231 -25.97 -28.22 -18.52
CA GLU A 231 -26.95 -28.88 -17.64
C GLU A 231 -28.33 -28.20 -17.73
N ALA A 232 -28.39 -26.87 -17.74
CA ALA A 232 -29.63 -26.11 -17.84
C ALA A 232 -30.33 -26.30 -19.20
N GLU A 233 -29.57 -26.44 -20.27
CA GLU A 233 -30.09 -26.68 -21.62
C GLU A 233 -30.36 -28.17 -21.91
N GLY A 234 -30.11 -29.06 -20.94
CA GLY A 234 -30.26 -30.51 -21.10
C GLY A 234 -29.26 -31.11 -22.10
N MET A 235 -28.16 -30.39 -22.39
CA MET A 235 -27.11 -30.82 -23.29
C MET A 235 -26.08 -31.68 -22.56
N VAL A 236 -25.61 -32.72 -23.25
CA VAL A 236 -24.65 -33.68 -22.72
C VAL A 236 -23.40 -33.60 -23.60
N PRO A 237 -22.30 -32.97 -23.13
CA PRO A 237 -21.05 -32.90 -23.87
C PRO A 237 -20.50 -34.28 -24.21
N THR A 238 -19.66 -34.38 -25.24
CA THR A 238 -19.03 -35.66 -25.57
C THR A 238 -18.15 -36.16 -24.42
N GLY A 239 -17.86 -37.46 -24.37
CA GLY A 239 -17.05 -38.03 -23.28
C GLY A 239 -15.70 -37.34 -23.10
N ARG A 240 -15.06 -36.98 -24.22
CA ARG A 240 -13.78 -36.25 -24.23
C ARG A 240 -13.92 -34.82 -23.71
N ASP A 241 -14.96 -34.10 -24.14
CA ASP A 241 -15.19 -32.71 -23.71
C ASP A 241 -15.52 -32.66 -22.21
N ARG A 242 -16.31 -33.63 -21.73
CA ARG A 242 -16.63 -33.75 -20.30
C ARG A 242 -15.38 -33.97 -19.46
N GLN A 243 -14.48 -34.82 -19.92
CA GLN A 243 -13.20 -35.06 -19.25
C GLN A 243 -12.36 -33.78 -19.22
N ALA A 244 -12.24 -33.07 -20.36
CA ALA A 244 -11.48 -31.82 -20.43
C ALA A 244 -12.04 -30.74 -19.49
N ILE A 245 -13.37 -30.57 -19.45
CA ILE A 245 -14.04 -29.63 -18.52
C ILE A 245 -13.75 -30.02 -17.06
N ALA A 246 -13.87 -31.31 -16.72
CA ALA A 246 -13.63 -31.78 -15.36
C ALA A 246 -12.16 -31.61 -14.93
N GLU A 247 -11.21 -31.88 -15.82
CA GLU A 247 -9.77 -31.71 -15.57
C GLU A 247 -9.38 -30.24 -15.39
N ALA A 248 -9.94 -29.34 -16.20
CA ALA A 248 -9.70 -27.91 -16.08
C ALA A 248 -10.24 -27.35 -14.75
N ILE A 249 -11.47 -27.72 -14.37
CA ILE A 249 -12.06 -27.34 -13.07
C ILE A 249 -11.22 -27.88 -11.91
N ALA A 250 -10.83 -29.16 -11.97
CA ALA A 250 -10.03 -29.79 -10.91
C ALA A 250 -8.65 -29.12 -10.76
N THR A 251 -8.04 -28.72 -11.86
CA THR A 251 -6.76 -28.00 -11.86
C THR A 251 -6.91 -26.62 -11.22
N ALA A 252 -7.96 -25.87 -11.57
CA ALA A 252 -8.25 -24.56 -10.95
C ALA A 252 -8.52 -24.67 -9.44
N HIS A 253 -9.21 -25.71 -8.98
CA HIS A 253 -9.43 -25.96 -7.54
C HIS A 253 -8.13 -26.35 -6.83
N ALA A 254 -7.28 -27.16 -7.46
CA ALA A 254 -5.99 -27.55 -6.91
C ALA A 254 -5.04 -26.36 -6.76
N THR A 255 -4.97 -25.46 -7.76
CA THR A 255 -4.16 -24.24 -7.69
C THR A 255 -4.69 -23.27 -6.64
N ALA A 256 -6.02 -23.14 -6.50
CA ALA A 256 -6.63 -22.33 -5.44
C ALA A 256 -6.30 -22.89 -4.04
N GLY A 257 -6.34 -24.21 -3.87
CA GLY A 257 -5.96 -24.88 -2.62
C GLY A 257 -4.48 -24.67 -2.25
N ALA A 258 -3.58 -24.80 -3.23
CA ALA A 258 -2.16 -24.55 -3.05
C ALA A 258 -1.86 -23.08 -2.70
N LEU A 259 -2.57 -22.15 -3.34
CA LEU A 259 -2.47 -20.73 -3.04
C LEU A 259 -2.93 -20.42 -1.62
N ALA A 260 -4.08 -20.96 -1.19
CA ALA A 260 -4.58 -20.76 0.17
C ALA A 260 -3.58 -21.26 1.22
N GLU A 261 -2.89 -22.37 0.95
CA GLU A 261 -1.84 -22.87 1.84
C GLU A 261 -0.62 -21.95 1.88
N SER A 262 -0.17 -21.47 0.72
CA SER A 262 0.92 -20.48 0.65
C SER A 262 0.59 -19.20 1.42
N GLN A 263 -0.64 -18.69 1.29
CA GLN A 263 -1.12 -17.53 2.04
C GLN A 263 -1.14 -17.78 3.55
N ARG A 264 -1.61 -18.95 4.00
CA ARG A 264 -1.60 -19.33 5.43
C ARG A 264 -0.19 -19.33 6.00
N VAL A 265 0.79 -19.88 5.27
CA VAL A 265 2.19 -19.90 5.69
C VAL A 265 2.72 -18.47 5.83
N MET A 266 2.45 -17.60 4.86
CA MET A 266 2.89 -16.20 4.92
C MET A 266 2.26 -15.44 6.10
N VAL A 267 0.95 -15.58 6.30
CA VAL A 267 0.24 -14.95 7.43
C VAL A 267 0.77 -15.49 8.76
N ALA A 268 1.03 -16.78 8.89
CA ALA A 268 1.60 -17.37 10.10
C ALA A 268 2.99 -16.80 10.42
N VAL A 269 3.84 -16.63 9.40
CA VAL A 269 5.15 -15.97 9.55
C VAL A 269 4.99 -14.52 10.02
N GLN A 270 4.01 -13.79 9.51
CA GLN A 270 3.74 -12.41 9.97
C GLN A 270 3.29 -12.37 11.43
N VAL A 271 2.33 -13.22 11.80
CA VAL A 271 1.81 -13.25 13.17
C VAL A 271 2.92 -13.60 14.16
N ALA A 272 3.78 -14.56 13.80
CA ALA A 272 4.95 -14.90 14.61
C ALA A 272 5.95 -13.74 14.73
N ALA A 273 6.25 -13.05 13.62
CA ALA A 273 7.14 -11.89 13.62
C ALA A 273 6.58 -10.73 14.44
N ALA A 274 5.27 -10.45 14.34
CA ALA A 274 4.60 -9.42 15.12
C ALA A 274 4.60 -9.76 16.61
N ALA A 275 4.32 -11.02 16.98
CA ALA A 275 4.38 -11.47 18.36
C ALA A 275 5.81 -11.39 18.95
N ALA A 276 6.83 -11.71 18.15
CA ALA A 276 8.23 -11.56 18.57
C ALA A 276 8.59 -10.08 18.81
N ALA A 277 8.23 -9.19 17.89
CA ALA A 277 8.45 -7.75 18.04
C ALA A 277 7.70 -7.17 19.26
N GLU A 278 6.48 -7.62 19.51
CA GLU A 278 5.71 -7.22 20.70
C GLU A 278 6.38 -7.71 22.00
N ALA A 279 6.88 -8.96 22.01
CA ALA A 279 7.61 -9.50 23.15
C ALA A 279 8.90 -8.73 23.44
N GLU A 280 9.66 -8.37 22.40
CA GLU A 280 10.86 -7.51 22.51
C GLU A 280 10.51 -6.13 23.06
N TYR A 281 9.44 -5.52 22.56
CA TYR A 281 8.93 -4.24 23.06
C TYR A 281 8.58 -4.29 24.55
N TYR A 282 7.90 -5.34 25.02
CA TYR A 282 7.60 -5.49 26.46
C TYR A 282 8.83 -5.81 27.31
N VAL A 283 9.85 -6.48 26.75
CA VAL A 283 11.13 -6.67 27.44
C VAL A 283 11.82 -5.32 27.62
N GLU A 284 11.87 -4.50 26.58
CA GLU A 284 12.49 -3.17 26.63
C GLU A 284 11.74 -2.25 27.60
N MET A 285 10.41 -2.24 27.55
CA MET A 285 9.59 -1.47 28.50
C MET A 285 9.84 -1.90 29.95
N ARG A 286 9.95 -3.21 30.22
CA ARG A 286 10.29 -3.71 31.56
C ARG A 286 11.69 -3.30 31.98
N ARG A 287 12.66 -3.32 31.06
CA ARG A 287 14.03 -2.88 31.31
C ARG A 287 14.07 -1.39 31.65
N GLN A 288 13.40 -0.55 30.86
CA GLN A 288 13.27 0.88 31.12
C GLN A 288 12.64 1.12 32.49
N HIS A 289 11.51 0.47 32.78
CA HIS A 289 10.83 0.61 34.07
C HIS A 289 11.70 0.15 35.25
N ALA A 290 12.50 -0.92 35.09
CA ALA A 290 13.46 -1.36 36.09
C ALA A 290 14.57 -0.32 36.31
N THR A 291 15.15 0.24 35.24
CA THR A 291 16.16 1.30 35.36
C THR A 291 15.60 2.59 35.99
N GLU A 292 14.36 2.96 35.68
CA GLU A 292 13.68 4.10 36.33
C GLU A 292 13.38 3.82 37.79
N ALA A 293 12.99 2.59 38.16
CA ALA A 293 12.80 2.18 39.54
C ALA A 293 14.12 2.18 40.31
N ASP A 294 15.19 1.67 39.72
CA ASP A 294 16.54 1.67 40.29
C ASP A 294 17.06 3.10 40.46
N ALA A 295 16.83 3.99 39.49
CA ALA A 295 17.16 5.41 39.63
C ALA A 295 16.35 6.11 40.74
N ARG A 296 15.11 5.68 40.98
CA ARG A 296 14.27 6.17 42.09
C ARG A 296 14.74 5.63 43.45
N THR A 297 15.20 4.38 43.53
CA THR A 297 15.70 3.77 44.76
C THR A 297 17.13 4.22 45.10
N TYR A 298 17.96 4.53 44.09
CA TYR A 298 19.35 4.96 44.25
C TYR A 298 19.52 6.40 44.81
N LYS A 299 18.43 7.15 45.06
CA LYS A 299 18.47 8.45 45.77
C LYS A 299 18.32 8.33 47.29
N LYS A 300 18.87 7.28 47.91
CA LYS A 300 18.89 7.15 49.37
C LYS A 300 20.23 6.63 49.88
N ASP A 301 21.29 7.41 49.66
CA ASP A 301 22.48 7.31 50.51
C ASP A 301 22.13 7.79 51.93
N ARG A 302 21.71 6.82 52.76
CA ARG A 302 21.69 6.94 54.22
C ARG A 302 22.86 6.18 54.81
N SER A 303 24.06 6.37 54.26
CA SER A 303 25.24 6.11 55.06
C SER A 303 25.16 7.04 56.28
N SER A 304 24.84 6.46 57.43
CA SER A 304 25.03 7.16 58.69
C SER A 304 26.54 7.32 58.83
N LEU A 305 27.08 8.42 58.30
CA LEU A 305 28.44 8.85 58.54
C LEU A 305 28.73 8.64 60.02
N THR A 306 29.75 7.85 60.31
CA THR A 306 30.18 7.66 61.70
C THR A 306 30.58 9.01 62.28
N MET A 307 30.45 9.21 63.60
CA MET A 307 30.79 10.49 64.24
C MET A 307 32.18 11.01 63.84
N LYS A 308 33.15 10.10 63.66
CA LYS A 308 34.52 10.41 63.22
C LYS A 308 34.57 11.02 61.81
N GLU A 309 33.77 10.50 60.87
CA GLU A 309 33.70 11.01 59.51
C GLU A 309 32.96 12.36 59.45
N ARG A 310 31.90 12.53 60.25
CA ARG A 310 31.21 13.83 60.39
C ARG A 310 32.13 14.91 60.93
N LEU A 311 32.99 14.56 61.88
CA LEU A 311 33.95 15.48 62.49
C LEU A 311 35.08 15.84 61.52
N GLY A 312 35.57 14.87 60.75
CA GLY A 312 36.54 15.13 59.66
C GLY A 312 35.98 16.03 58.56
N ILE A 313 34.71 15.87 58.19
CA ILE A 313 34.03 16.75 57.22
C ILE A 313 33.85 18.17 57.80
N LYS A 314 33.49 18.30 59.08
CA LYS A 314 33.41 19.61 59.75
C LYS A 314 34.75 20.33 59.78
N LEU A 315 35.82 19.64 60.18
CA LEU A 315 37.17 20.21 60.22
C LEU A 315 37.63 20.66 58.84
N LYS A 316 37.41 19.85 57.79
CA LYS A 316 37.73 20.24 56.42
C LYS A 316 36.92 21.44 55.94
N LYS A 317 35.65 21.53 56.34
CA LYS A 317 34.79 22.67 56.01
C LYS A 317 35.22 23.94 56.75
N GLU A 318 35.59 23.84 58.02
CA GLU A 318 36.19 24.93 58.79
C GLU A 318 37.53 25.38 58.21
N GLU A 319 38.38 24.45 57.77
CA GLU A 319 39.65 24.77 57.13
C GLU A 319 39.44 25.46 55.77
N MET A 320 38.44 25.02 55.00
CA MET A 320 38.08 25.63 53.72
C MET A 320 37.50 27.04 53.92
N LEU A 321 36.66 27.22 54.96
CA LEU A 321 36.14 28.53 55.36
C LEU A 321 37.26 29.46 55.88
N ALA A 322 38.19 28.94 56.66
CA ALA A 322 39.34 29.70 57.16
C ALA A 322 40.28 30.13 56.03
N ARG A 323 40.42 29.31 54.98
CA ARG A 323 41.17 29.69 53.77
C ARG A 323 40.40 30.69 52.89
N SER A 324 39.07 30.66 52.88
CA SER A 324 38.27 31.61 52.10
C SER A 324 38.09 32.99 52.76
N PHE A 325 38.42 33.13 54.05
CA PHE A 325 38.33 34.39 54.79
C PHE A 325 39.69 35.09 55.02
N ARG A 326 40.79 34.63 54.40
CA ARG A 326 42.02 35.43 54.37
C ARG A 326 41.85 36.56 53.33
N PRO A 327 41.95 37.84 53.74
CA PRO A 327 42.06 38.93 52.79
C PRO A 327 43.35 38.73 51.99
N SER A 328 43.26 38.89 50.68
CA SER A 328 44.43 39.01 49.80
C SER A 328 45.14 40.33 50.10
N GLU A 329 46.13 40.28 50.99
CA GLU A 329 47.22 41.24 51.10
C GLU A 329 48.48 40.36 50.89
N GLU A 330 49.36 40.55 49.91
CA GLU A 330 49.82 41.77 49.24
C GLU A 330 50.20 41.43 47.77
N ASP A 331 49.86 42.33 46.84
CA ASP A 331 50.64 42.55 45.62
C ASP A 331 51.88 43.37 46.00
N GLY A 332 53.08 42.91 45.60
CA GLY A 332 54.32 43.65 45.90
C GLY A 332 55.63 43.01 45.44
N ASP A 333 55.81 42.91 44.13
CA ASP A 333 57.09 43.09 43.39
C ASP A 333 58.33 42.26 43.75
N ALA A 334 58.72 41.32 42.87
CA ALA A 334 60.12 41.14 42.45
C ALA A 334 60.26 40.26 41.20
N ARG A 335 60.77 40.88 40.14
CA ARG A 335 61.50 40.32 38.99
C ARG A 335 62.26 39.01 39.28
N GLY A 336 62.25 38.06 38.33
CA GLY A 336 63.32 37.06 38.23
C GLY A 336 63.05 35.80 37.38
N GLU A 337 63.38 35.88 36.10
CA GLU A 337 64.02 34.82 35.28
C GLU A 337 63.36 33.45 34.98
N ARG A 338 63.05 33.31 33.68
CA ARG A 338 63.25 32.17 32.74
C ARG A 338 63.77 30.81 33.28
N LYS A 339 63.03 29.75 32.91
CA LYS A 339 63.40 28.46 32.24
C LYS A 339 62.28 27.47 32.61
N GLY A 340 61.61 26.70 31.76
CA GLY A 340 61.99 25.95 30.56
C GLY A 340 61.35 24.56 30.70
N GLY A 341 60.74 24.02 29.64
CA GLY A 341 60.19 22.65 29.56
C GLY A 341 58.66 22.63 29.44
N SER A 342 58.01 22.48 28.28
CA SER A 342 57.97 21.35 27.32
C SER A 342 57.49 20.02 27.93
N GLU A 343 56.44 19.48 27.31
CA GLU A 343 55.83 18.12 27.34
C GLU A 343 54.33 18.23 27.70
N GLN A 344 53.34 18.13 26.79
CA GLN A 344 53.06 17.14 25.74
C GLN A 344 53.21 15.69 26.20
N HIS A 345 52.08 15.07 26.57
CA HIS A 345 51.53 13.78 26.08
C HIS A 345 50.31 13.48 26.96
N ASN A 346 49.08 13.35 26.46
CA ASN A 346 48.50 12.41 25.49
C ASN A 346 47.35 11.71 26.24
#